data_AF-A0A956U477-F1
#
_entry.id   AF-A0A956U477-F1
#
_cell.length_a   1.000
_cell.length_b   1.000
_cell.length_c   1.000
_cell.angle_alpha   90.00
_cell.angle_beta   90.00
_cell.angle_gamma   90.00
#
_symmetry.space_group_name_H-M   'P 1'
#
loop_
_entity.id
_entity.type
_entity.pdbx_description
1 polymer ?
#
loop_
_entity_poly.entity_id
_entity_poly.type
_entity_poly.pdbx_seq_one_letter_code
_entity_poly.pdbx_strand_id
1 'polypeptide(L)'
;MFPDSENTSGHGPSSDIPLEVRGWNWGAFLLSWIWGLSNGVYISLLCFIPLLSPIMIFVLGLKGSEWAWRNKRWASVHDFRRTQKKWAIAGFVLVSLGIFAGIATVVLGGLLVTQTSSMVDNTFKKTAPYKKLAGLMKSDPRLKAALGDNIVREGIPTGDIKIENDRGRIDMTFPVKGSKASGKLHIVGKKASGDWSWSKIELLLPASGKRINLIDVAGDSNFEEEIDIKPDDSARSL
;
A
#
# COMPACT_ATOMS: atom_id res chain seq x y z
N MET A 1 -2.90 -45.39 48.89
CA MET A 1 -1.78 -44.78 48.16
C MET A 1 -1.55 -45.65 46.94
N PHE A 2 -1.95 -45.21 45.75
CA PHE A 2 -1.63 -45.93 44.52
C PHE A 2 -0.13 -45.78 44.28
N PRO A 3 0.61 -46.83 43.90
CA PRO A 3 2.02 -46.69 43.58
C PRO A 3 2.13 -45.67 42.44
N ASP A 4 2.97 -44.66 42.60
CA ASP A 4 3.33 -43.78 41.49
C ASP A 4 3.81 -44.68 40.36
N SER A 5 3.03 -44.76 39.27
CA SER A 5 3.44 -45.46 38.06
C SER A 5 4.85 -44.98 37.74
N GLU A 6 5.79 -45.92 37.60
CA GLU A 6 7.20 -45.61 37.37
C GLU A 6 7.30 -44.52 36.29
N ASN A 7 7.93 -43.40 36.63
CA ASN A 7 7.98 -42.26 35.71
C ASN A 7 8.76 -42.69 34.45
N THR A 8 8.08 -42.71 33.30
CA THR A 8 8.63 -43.18 32.03
C THR A 8 9.03 -42.05 31.06
N SER A 9 8.95 -40.79 31.49
CA SER A 9 9.32 -39.64 30.65
C SER A 9 10.78 -39.72 30.18
N GLY A 10 11.08 -39.26 28.97
CA GLY A 10 12.45 -39.30 28.44
C GLY A 10 12.94 -40.66 27.97
N HIS A 11 12.14 -41.73 28.03
CA HIS A 11 12.47 -43.05 27.48
C HIS A 11 12.19 -43.17 25.97
N GLY A 12 11.91 -42.06 25.27
CA GLY A 12 11.68 -42.08 23.84
C GLY A 12 10.43 -42.89 23.46
N PRO A 13 10.48 -43.76 22.43
CA PRO A 13 9.31 -44.54 22.00
C PRO A 13 8.71 -45.47 23.06
N SER A 14 9.49 -45.91 24.06
CA SER A 14 9.03 -46.79 25.14
C SER A 14 8.44 -46.04 26.34
N SER A 15 8.29 -44.71 26.28
CA SER A 15 7.58 -43.97 27.31
C SER A 15 6.08 -44.26 27.29
N ASP A 16 5.56 -44.74 28.41
CA ASP A 16 4.12 -44.71 28.68
C ASP A 16 3.66 -43.27 28.88
N ILE A 17 2.69 -42.82 28.08
CA ILE A 17 2.18 -41.44 28.12
C ILE A 17 0.92 -41.41 28.99
N PRO A 18 0.94 -40.75 30.16
CA PRO A 18 -0.24 -40.60 30.99
C PRO A 18 -1.34 -39.81 30.26
N LEU A 19 -2.60 -40.12 30.56
CA LEU A 19 -3.75 -39.45 29.92
C LEU A 19 -3.74 -37.93 30.19
N GLU A 20 -3.19 -37.49 31.32
CA GLU A 20 -3.07 -36.09 31.71
C GLU A 20 -2.02 -35.31 30.92
N VAL A 21 -1.11 -36.01 30.23
CA VAL A 21 -0.11 -35.41 29.33
C VAL A 21 -0.68 -35.23 27.92
N ARG A 22 -1.64 -36.08 27.54
CA ARG A 22 -2.27 -36.04 26.22
C ARG A 22 -3.14 -34.79 26.05
N GLY A 23 -3.28 -34.39 24.80
CA GLY A 23 -4.15 -33.28 24.40
C GLY A 23 -3.39 -32.09 23.84
N TRP A 24 -4.16 -31.05 23.50
CA TRP A 24 -3.68 -29.88 22.79
C TRP A 24 -2.63 -29.10 23.59
N ASN A 25 -1.51 -28.78 22.94
CA ASN A 25 -0.42 -28.00 23.49
C ASN A 25 -0.40 -26.59 22.91
N TRP A 26 -0.95 -25.64 23.66
CA TRP A 26 -0.96 -24.23 23.29
C TRP A 26 0.44 -23.63 23.17
N GLY A 27 1.41 -24.05 23.99
CA GLY A 27 2.78 -23.59 23.90
C GLY A 27 3.44 -24.00 22.57
N ALA A 28 3.30 -25.28 22.20
CA ALA A 28 3.82 -25.83 20.96
C ALA A 28 3.18 -25.20 19.73
N PHE A 29 1.86 -24.99 19.76
CA PHE A 29 1.13 -24.34 18.68
C PHE A 29 1.57 -22.87 18.49
N LEU A 30 1.60 -22.08 19.56
CA LEU A 30 1.84 -20.64 19.48
C LEU A 30 3.32 -20.28 19.31
N LEU A 31 4.24 -21.10 19.83
CA LEU A 31 5.68 -20.80 19.87
C LEU A 31 6.55 -21.80 19.10
N SER A 32 5.94 -22.81 18.48
CA SER A 32 6.52 -23.68 17.45
C SER A 32 7.96 -24.14 17.76
N TRP A 33 8.94 -23.64 17.00
CA TRP A 33 10.34 -24.05 17.10
C TRP A 33 10.98 -23.64 18.43
N ILE A 34 10.63 -22.49 18.99
CA ILE A 34 11.16 -22.00 20.29
C ILE A 34 10.75 -22.96 21.40
N TRP A 35 9.46 -23.29 21.42
CA TRP A 35 8.93 -24.28 22.36
C TRP A 35 9.56 -25.65 22.12
N GLY A 36 9.69 -26.08 20.86
CA GLY A 36 10.22 -27.39 20.53
C GLY A 36 11.68 -27.57 20.92
N LEU A 37 12.55 -26.58 20.68
CA LEU A 37 13.95 -26.60 21.12
C LEU A 37 14.06 -26.79 22.64
N SER A 38 13.23 -26.09 23.42
CA SER A 38 13.26 -26.18 24.89
C SER A 38 12.76 -27.54 25.44
N ASN A 39 11.90 -28.22 24.68
CA ASN A 39 11.27 -29.48 25.07
C ASN A 39 11.87 -30.71 24.34
N GLY A 40 12.98 -30.54 23.60
CA GLY A 40 13.63 -31.62 22.86
C GLY A 40 12.83 -32.12 21.64
N VAL A 41 11.89 -31.35 21.13
CA VAL A 41 11.01 -31.67 19.99
C VAL A 41 11.54 -31.00 18.72
N TYR A 42 12.69 -31.47 18.20
CA TYR A 42 13.38 -30.83 17.07
C TYR A 42 12.62 -30.88 15.74
N ILE A 43 11.63 -31.76 15.60
CA ILE A 43 10.72 -31.77 14.44
C ILE A 43 9.97 -30.44 14.29
N SER A 44 9.90 -29.61 15.35
CA SER A 44 9.36 -28.25 15.28
C SER A 44 10.13 -27.32 14.35
N LEU A 45 11.40 -27.64 14.01
CA LEU A 45 12.20 -26.87 13.06
C LEU A 45 11.67 -26.99 11.62
N LEU A 46 10.84 -28.00 11.32
CA LEU A 46 10.15 -28.08 10.03
C LEU A 46 9.20 -26.89 9.78
N CYS A 47 8.85 -26.12 10.83
CA CYS A 47 8.10 -24.87 10.68
C CYS A 47 8.83 -23.78 9.88
N PHE A 48 10.13 -23.93 9.59
CA PHE A 48 10.86 -23.01 8.70
C PHE A 48 10.61 -23.27 7.21
N ILE A 49 9.94 -24.37 6.86
CA ILE A 49 9.58 -24.69 5.47
C ILE A 49 8.22 -24.05 5.17
N PRO A 50 8.11 -23.05 4.26
CA PRO A 50 6.92 -22.20 4.15
C PRO A 50 5.59 -22.93 3.91
N LEU A 51 5.58 -23.95 3.06
CA LEU A 51 4.36 -24.71 2.74
C LEU A 51 4.02 -25.78 3.79
N LEU A 52 5.02 -26.24 4.54
CA LEU A 52 4.85 -27.26 5.56
C LEU A 52 4.51 -26.64 6.92
N SER A 53 4.93 -25.40 7.16
CA SER A 53 4.75 -24.68 8.42
C SER A 53 3.30 -24.66 8.92
N PRO A 54 2.29 -24.33 8.09
CA PRO A 54 0.90 -24.30 8.56
C PRO A 54 0.42 -25.67 9.04
N ILE A 55 0.82 -26.76 8.38
CA ILE A 55 0.46 -28.11 8.80
C ILE A 55 1.18 -28.46 10.11
N MET A 56 2.48 -28.15 10.18
CA MET A 56 3.31 -28.51 11.33
C MET A 56 2.90 -27.81 12.62
N ILE A 57 2.44 -26.57 12.59
CA ILE A 57 1.98 -25.90 13.81
C ILE A 57 0.77 -26.60 14.43
N PHE A 58 -0.17 -27.13 13.62
CA PHE A 58 -1.29 -27.94 14.13
C PHE A 58 -0.84 -29.30 14.62
N VAL A 59 0.11 -29.95 13.92
CA VAL A 59 0.68 -31.22 14.37
C VAL A 59 1.40 -31.05 15.72
N LEU A 60 2.15 -29.96 15.91
CA LEU A 60 2.75 -29.59 17.19
C LEU A 60 1.70 -29.31 18.25
N GLY A 61 0.59 -28.65 17.91
CA GLY A 61 -0.55 -28.48 18.80
C GLY A 61 -1.12 -29.82 19.26
N LEU A 62 -1.33 -30.78 18.37
CA LEU A 62 -1.94 -32.08 18.68
C LEU A 62 -1.00 -33.05 19.41
N LYS A 63 0.27 -33.14 18.97
CA LYS A 63 1.23 -34.17 19.43
C LYS A 63 2.39 -33.62 20.26
N GLY A 64 2.52 -32.30 20.38
CA GLY A 64 3.63 -31.66 21.06
C GLY A 64 3.83 -32.19 22.48
N SER A 65 2.77 -32.27 23.28
CA SER A 65 2.89 -32.77 24.66
C SER A 65 3.42 -34.20 24.74
N GLU A 66 2.98 -35.08 23.83
CA GLU A 66 3.46 -36.46 23.75
C GLU A 66 4.94 -36.52 23.36
N TRP A 67 5.35 -35.73 22.37
CA TRP A 67 6.74 -35.63 21.94
C TRP A 67 7.64 -35.06 23.02
N ALA A 68 7.20 -34.02 23.72
CA ALA A 68 7.94 -33.41 24.83
C ALA A 68 8.09 -34.37 26.03
N TRP A 69 7.09 -35.20 26.29
CA TRP A 69 7.16 -36.23 27.33
C TRP A 69 8.15 -37.33 26.99
N ARG A 70 8.18 -37.76 25.71
CA ARG A 70 9.11 -38.79 25.22
C ARG A 70 10.56 -38.31 25.16
N ASN A 71 10.78 -37.06 24.78
CA ASN A 71 12.11 -36.56 24.44
C ASN A 71 12.88 -35.95 25.63
N LYS A 72 12.20 -35.69 26.76
CA LYS A 72 12.81 -35.05 27.93
C LYS A 72 12.37 -35.74 29.22
N ARG A 73 13.32 -35.91 30.16
CA ARG A 73 13.04 -36.42 31.50
C ARG A 73 12.37 -35.33 32.33
N TRP A 74 11.21 -35.64 32.91
CA TRP A 74 10.46 -34.79 33.82
C TRP A 74 10.44 -35.41 35.22
N ALA A 75 10.38 -34.62 36.27
CA ALA A 75 10.31 -35.16 37.64
C ALA A 75 8.94 -35.80 37.93
N SER A 76 7.86 -35.19 37.42
CA SER A 76 6.49 -35.69 37.56
C SER A 76 5.59 -35.17 36.43
N VAL A 77 4.40 -35.76 36.29
CA VAL A 77 3.33 -35.25 35.40
C VAL A 77 2.94 -33.81 35.80
N HIS A 78 2.91 -33.53 37.10
CA HIS A 78 2.57 -32.21 37.61
C HIS A 78 3.61 -31.14 37.21
N ASP A 79 4.91 -31.45 37.27
CA ASP A 79 5.98 -30.53 36.86
C ASP A 79 5.96 -30.27 35.35
N PHE A 80 5.67 -31.31 34.57
CA PHE A 80 5.42 -31.17 33.13
C PHE A 80 4.27 -30.19 32.87
N ARG A 81 3.09 -30.43 33.45
CA ARG A 81 1.90 -29.57 33.22
C ARG A 81 2.14 -28.14 33.68
N ARG A 82 2.82 -27.93 34.81
CA ARG A 82 3.21 -26.60 35.28
C ARG A 82 4.07 -25.87 34.24
N THR A 83 5.01 -26.57 33.62
CA THR A 83 5.89 -26.01 32.58
C THR A 83 5.13 -25.71 31.30
N GLN A 84 4.30 -26.63 30.82
CA GLN A 84 3.48 -26.43 29.62
C GLN A 84 2.48 -25.27 29.79
N LYS A 85 1.95 -25.07 31.00
CA LYS A 85 1.09 -23.91 31.31
C LYS A 85 1.84 -22.58 31.18
N LYS A 86 3.08 -22.49 31.65
CA LYS A 86 3.91 -21.29 31.49
C LYS A 86 4.17 -20.98 30.01
N TRP A 87 4.47 -22.02 29.22
CA TRP A 87 4.63 -21.87 27.77
C TRP A 87 3.36 -21.41 27.06
N ALA A 88 2.20 -21.94 27.44
CA ALA A 88 0.91 -21.49 26.91
C ALA A 88 0.68 -20.00 27.21
N ILE A 89 0.89 -19.57 28.46
CA ILE A 89 0.73 -18.17 28.87
C ILE A 89 1.68 -17.26 28.07
N ALA A 90 2.96 -17.63 27.98
CA ALA A 90 3.94 -16.86 27.21
C ALA A 90 3.52 -16.73 25.73
N GLY A 91 3.03 -17.81 25.13
CA GLY A 91 2.51 -17.80 23.76
C GLY A 91 1.35 -16.84 23.57
N PHE A 92 0.35 -16.89 24.45
CA PHE A 92 -0.81 -15.99 24.37
C PHE A 92 -0.44 -14.52 24.57
N VAL A 93 0.47 -14.22 25.51
CA VAL A 93 0.94 -12.85 25.74
C VAL A 93 1.63 -12.31 24.48
N LEU A 94 2.57 -13.09 23.91
CA LEU A 94 3.33 -12.66 22.72
C LEU A 94 2.44 -12.46 21.50
N VAL A 95 1.52 -13.40 21.22
CA VAL A 95 0.57 -13.27 20.10
C VAL A 95 -0.35 -12.07 20.29
N SER A 96 -0.84 -11.84 21.52
CA SER A 96 -1.70 -10.68 21.80
C SER A 96 -0.97 -9.37 21.55
N LEU A 97 0.26 -9.22 22.07
CA LEU A 97 1.08 -8.02 21.83
C LEU A 97 1.33 -7.78 20.34
N GLY A 98 1.62 -8.84 19.57
CA GLY A 98 1.80 -8.76 18.12
C GLY A 98 0.54 -8.27 17.39
N ILE A 99 -0.64 -8.78 17.78
CA ILE A 99 -1.93 -8.33 17.21
C ILE A 99 -2.18 -6.85 17.54
N PHE A 100 -2.00 -6.43 18.80
CA PHE A 100 -2.19 -5.04 19.20
C PHE A 100 -1.24 -4.09 18.46
N ALA A 101 0.03 -4.45 18.33
CA ALA A 101 1.01 -3.68 17.58
C ALA A 101 0.61 -3.58 16.10
N GLY A 102 0.21 -4.69 15.48
CA GLY A 102 -0.24 -4.71 14.08
C GLY A 102 -1.47 -3.81 13.83
N ILE A 103 -2.47 -3.87 14.72
CA ILE A 103 -3.64 -2.99 14.65
C ILE A 103 -3.23 -1.52 14.80
N ALA A 104 -2.37 -1.21 15.77
CA ALA A 104 -1.87 0.16 15.97
C ALA A 104 -1.15 0.69 14.72
N THR A 105 -0.32 -0.13 14.07
CA THR A 105 0.35 0.25 12.82
C THR A 105 -0.64 0.52 11.69
N VAL A 106 -1.68 -0.30 11.52
CA VAL A 106 -2.71 -0.08 10.48
C VAL A 106 -3.50 1.20 10.75
N VAL A 107 -3.88 1.46 12.00
CA VAL A 107 -4.63 2.67 12.39
C VAL A 107 -3.78 3.92 12.18
N LEU A 108 -2.53 3.93 12.67
CA LEU A 108 -1.63 5.07 12.50
C LEU A 108 -1.24 5.28 11.02
N GLY A 109 -0.94 4.21 10.29
CA GLY A 109 -0.62 4.29 8.86
C GLY A 109 -1.81 4.77 8.02
N GLY A 110 -3.02 4.29 8.29
CA GLY A 110 -4.25 4.76 7.63
C GLY A 110 -4.54 6.24 7.90
N LEU A 111 -4.23 6.75 9.10
CA LEU A 111 -4.39 8.16 9.43
C LEU A 111 -3.41 9.07 8.66
N LEU A 112 -2.20 8.57 8.34
CA LEU A 112 -1.21 9.33 7.59
C LEU A 112 -1.54 9.42 6.09
N VAL A 113 -2.09 8.35 5.49
CA VAL A 113 -2.48 8.32 4.07
C VAL A 113 -3.64 9.29 3.75
N THR A 114 -4.54 9.52 4.70
CA THR A 114 -5.67 10.46 4.52
C THR A 114 -5.27 11.95 4.64
N GLN A 115 -4.19 12.26 5.36
CA GLN A 115 -3.70 13.64 5.47
C GLN A 115 -2.94 14.10 4.22
N THR A 116 -2.28 13.20 3.49
CA THR A 116 -1.52 13.57 2.29
C THR A 116 -2.41 13.83 1.07
N SER A 117 -3.57 13.19 0.95
CA SER A 117 -4.50 13.45 -0.16
C SER A 117 -5.25 14.79 -0.02
N SER A 118 -5.55 15.22 1.22
CA SER A 118 -6.26 16.47 1.49
C SER A 118 -5.41 17.73 1.31
N MET A 119 -4.10 17.66 1.56
CA MET A 119 -3.18 18.78 1.34
C MET A 119 -2.91 19.05 -0.16
N VAL A 120 -2.84 18.00 -0.99
CA VAL A 120 -2.65 18.12 -2.44
C VAL A 120 -3.89 18.74 -3.09
N ASP A 121 -5.09 18.30 -2.71
CA ASP A 121 -6.33 18.81 -3.29
C ASP A 121 -6.57 20.29 -3.02
N ASN A 122 -6.32 20.76 -1.79
CA ASN A 122 -6.57 22.17 -1.42
C ASN A 122 -5.56 23.15 -2.01
N THR A 123 -4.32 22.70 -2.24
CA THR A 123 -3.29 23.52 -2.88
C THR A 123 -3.50 23.52 -4.41
N PHE A 124 -3.80 22.36 -4.99
CA PHE A 124 -4.01 22.22 -6.43
C PHE A 124 -5.27 22.95 -6.93
N LYS A 125 -6.38 22.90 -6.18
CA LYS A 125 -7.65 23.60 -6.53
C LYS A 125 -7.52 25.13 -6.55
N LYS A 126 -6.49 25.70 -5.92
CA LYS A 126 -6.24 27.15 -5.88
C LYS A 126 -5.38 27.65 -7.05
N THR A 127 -4.72 26.75 -7.78
CA THR A 127 -3.83 27.13 -8.89
C THR A 127 -4.61 27.73 -10.06
N ALA A 128 -4.01 28.70 -10.77
CA ALA A 128 -4.60 29.31 -11.97
C ALA A 128 -5.00 28.29 -13.06
N PRO A 129 -4.19 27.23 -13.36
CA PRO A 129 -4.59 26.15 -14.25
C PRO A 129 -5.90 25.46 -13.86
N TYR A 130 -6.09 25.18 -12.57
CA TYR A 130 -7.32 24.54 -12.10
C TYR A 130 -8.54 25.44 -12.31
N LYS A 131 -8.43 26.74 -12.00
CA LYS A 131 -9.53 27.70 -12.19
C LYS A 131 -9.91 27.87 -13.66
N LYS A 132 -8.91 27.98 -14.56
CA LYS A 132 -9.14 28.06 -16.02
C LYS A 132 -9.89 26.82 -16.51
N LEU A 133 -9.46 25.63 -16.09
CA LEU A 133 -10.11 24.38 -16.43
C LEU A 133 -11.55 24.29 -15.87
N ALA A 134 -11.77 24.65 -14.61
CA ALA A 134 -13.11 24.67 -14.01
C ALA A 134 -14.06 25.64 -14.75
N GLY A 135 -13.55 26.78 -15.23
CA GLY A 135 -14.27 27.70 -16.10
C GLY A 135 -14.70 27.02 -17.40
N LEU A 136 -13.73 26.49 -18.16
CA LEU A 136 -14.00 25.83 -19.44
C LEU A 136 -15.02 24.70 -19.34
N MET A 137 -14.92 23.82 -18.33
CA MET A 137 -15.87 22.72 -18.15
C MET A 137 -17.31 23.20 -17.87
N LYS A 138 -17.48 24.37 -17.25
CA LYS A 138 -18.81 24.90 -16.92
C LYS A 138 -19.42 25.71 -18.06
N SER A 139 -18.61 26.50 -18.76
CA SER A 139 -19.09 27.55 -19.66
C SER A 139 -18.81 27.31 -21.14
N ASP A 140 -17.91 26.41 -21.53
CA ASP A 140 -17.56 26.23 -22.94
C ASP A 140 -18.62 25.39 -23.69
N PRO A 141 -19.32 25.95 -24.69
CA PRO A 141 -20.34 25.23 -25.44
C PRO A 141 -19.80 24.03 -26.21
N ARG A 142 -18.52 24.06 -26.66
CA ARG A 142 -17.88 22.97 -27.41
C ARG A 142 -17.68 21.75 -26.52
N LEU A 143 -17.32 21.98 -25.25
CA LEU A 143 -17.20 20.91 -24.25
C LEU A 143 -18.55 20.26 -23.95
N LYS A 144 -19.61 21.04 -23.74
CA LYS A 144 -20.97 20.51 -23.54
C LYS A 144 -21.50 19.78 -24.76
N ALA A 145 -21.23 20.28 -25.96
CA ALA A 145 -21.62 19.61 -27.20
C ALA A 145 -20.94 18.23 -27.33
N ALA A 146 -19.67 18.12 -26.94
CA ALA A 146 -18.87 16.90 -27.06
C ALA A 146 -19.11 15.88 -25.93
N LEU A 147 -19.17 16.32 -24.68
CA LEU A 147 -19.22 15.46 -23.49
C LEU A 147 -20.61 15.39 -22.84
N GLY A 148 -21.51 16.32 -23.16
CA GLY A 148 -22.82 16.45 -22.52
C GLY A 148 -22.78 17.25 -21.22
N ASP A 149 -23.83 17.09 -20.42
CA ASP A 149 -23.96 17.71 -19.09
C ASP A 149 -23.21 16.93 -18.01
N ASN A 150 -23.03 17.55 -16.84
CA ASN A 150 -22.38 16.99 -15.65
C ASN A 150 -20.96 16.46 -15.93
N ILE A 151 -20.13 17.28 -16.56
CA ILE A 151 -18.73 16.94 -16.84
C ILE A 151 -17.95 16.86 -15.52
N VAL A 152 -17.52 15.66 -15.16
CA VAL A 152 -16.70 15.35 -13.98
C VAL A 152 -15.32 14.84 -14.40
N ARG A 153 -14.34 14.97 -13.52
CA ARG A 153 -13.03 14.32 -13.70
C ARG A 153 -13.11 12.92 -13.09
N GLU A 154 -12.74 11.91 -13.87
CA GLU A 154 -12.63 10.53 -13.39
C GLU A 154 -11.21 10.03 -13.67
N GLY A 155 -10.51 9.51 -12.66
CA GLY A 155 -9.17 8.95 -12.80
C GLY A 155 -8.03 9.88 -12.38
N ILE A 156 -6.81 9.33 -12.43
CA ILE A 156 -5.60 10.01 -11.99
C ILE A 156 -5.11 10.94 -13.11
N PRO A 157 -4.92 12.24 -12.87
CA PRO A 157 -4.29 13.13 -13.84
C PRO A 157 -2.82 12.71 -14.05
N THR A 158 -2.35 12.82 -15.29
CA THR A 158 -0.99 12.44 -15.67
C THR A 158 -0.29 13.61 -16.32
N GLY A 159 0.99 13.81 -16.01
CA GLY A 159 1.80 14.84 -16.65
C GLY A 159 2.86 15.42 -15.73
N ASP A 160 3.50 16.48 -16.20
CA ASP A 160 4.61 17.14 -15.53
C ASP A 160 4.25 18.59 -15.19
N ILE A 161 4.58 18.98 -13.97
CA ILE A 161 4.54 20.37 -13.51
C ILE A 161 5.95 20.73 -13.06
N LYS A 162 6.57 21.69 -13.73
CA LYS A 162 7.84 22.27 -13.31
C LYS A 162 7.62 23.73 -12.93
N ILE A 163 7.92 24.09 -11.69
CA ILE A 163 7.85 25.48 -11.21
C ILE A 163 9.20 25.79 -10.59
N GLU A 164 9.90 26.78 -11.16
CA GLU A 164 11.17 27.28 -10.68
C GLU A 164 11.05 28.80 -10.49
N ASN A 165 11.08 29.24 -9.23
CA ASN A 165 10.84 30.62 -8.84
C ASN A 165 9.49 31.12 -9.40
N ASP A 166 9.51 32.20 -10.19
CA ASP A 166 8.32 32.77 -10.81
C ASP A 166 8.08 32.29 -12.26
N ARG A 167 8.85 31.30 -12.72
CA ARG A 167 8.64 30.65 -14.02
C ARG A 167 8.08 29.25 -13.82
N GLY A 168 7.19 28.85 -14.72
CA GLY A 168 6.56 27.52 -14.64
C GLY A 168 6.22 26.95 -16.00
N ARG A 169 6.18 25.63 -16.10
CA ARG A 169 5.64 24.90 -17.25
C ARG A 169 4.71 23.82 -16.74
N ILE A 170 3.55 23.72 -17.38
CA ILE A 170 2.55 22.70 -17.12
C ILE A 170 2.31 21.93 -18.41
N ASP A 171 2.29 20.61 -18.30
CA ASP A 171 1.92 19.68 -19.36
C ASP A 171 1.14 18.56 -18.69
N MET A 172 -0.19 18.64 -18.74
CA MET A 172 -1.06 17.75 -17.99
C MET A 172 -2.25 17.25 -18.82
N THR A 173 -2.58 15.98 -18.60
CA THR A 173 -3.76 15.34 -19.16
C THR A 173 -4.72 14.93 -18.03
N PHE A 174 -5.98 15.33 -18.17
CA PHE A 174 -7.06 15.03 -17.25
C PHE A 174 -8.10 14.15 -17.94
N PRO A 175 -8.38 12.94 -17.43
CA PRO A 175 -9.51 12.17 -17.91
C PRO A 175 -10.82 12.79 -17.39
N VAL A 176 -11.77 12.98 -18.30
CA VAL A 176 -13.05 13.65 -18.05
C VAL A 176 -14.19 12.80 -18.59
N LYS A 177 -15.35 12.88 -17.95
CA LYS A 177 -16.56 12.17 -18.35
C LYS A 177 -17.77 13.07 -18.18
N GLY A 178 -18.56 13.18 -19.23
CA GLY A 178 -19.88 13.78 -19.16
C GLY A 178 -20.96 12.74 -19.49
N SER A 179 -22.22 13.18 -19.47
CA SER A 179 -23.38 12.33 -19.74
C SER A 179 -23.43 11.69 -21.13
N LYS A 180 -22.74 12.27 -22.14
CA LYS A 180 -22.73 11.76 -23.52
C LYS A 180 -21.47 10.96 -23.87
N ALA A 181 -20.32 11.35 -23.33
CA ALA A 181 -19.04 10.73 -23.70
C ALA A 181 -17.96 10.95 -22.63
N SER A 182 -16.92 10.12 -22.72
CA SER A 182 -15.66 10.30 -21.99
C SER A 182 -14.58 10.87 -22.92
N GLY A 183 -13.70 11.68 -22.36
CA GLY A 183 -12.60 12.32 -23.07
C GLY A 183 -11.35 12.46 -22.22
N LYS A 184 -10.27 12.92 -22.84
CA LYS A 184 -9.03 13.32 -22.18
C LYS A 184 -8.76 14.76 -22.53
N LEU A 185 -8.66 15.62 -21.53
CA LEU A 185 -8.34 17.01 -21.72
C LEU A 185 -6.84 17.23 -21.48
N HIS A 186 -6.14 17.69 -22.50
CA HIS A 186 -4.71 17.95 -22.46
C HIS A 186 -4.44 19.45 -22.45
N ILE A 187 -3.65 19.90 -21.46
CA ILE A 187 -3.37 21.30 -21.18
C ILE A 187 -1.86 21.52 -21.13
N VAL A 188 -1.38 22.48 -21.92
CA VAL A 188 0.01 22.95 -21.90
C VAL A 188 0.02 24.46 -21.70
N GLY A 189 0.85 24.92 -20.77
CA GLY A 189 1.00 26.34 -20.48
C GLY A 189 2.36 26.68 -19.88
N LYS A 190 2.70 27.96 -19.92
CA LYS A 190 3.91 28.51 -19.29
C LYS A 190 3.52 29.66 -18.37
N LYS A 191 4.21 29.79 -17.25
CA LYS A 191 4.13 30.95 -16.35
C LYS A 191 5.40 31.78 -16.54
N ALA A 192 5.25 33.07 -16.77
CA ALA A 192 6.34 34.04 -16.80
C ALA A 192 5.86 35.35 -16.17
N SER A 193 6.67 35.93 -15.28
CA SER A 193 6.39 37.24 -14.65
C SER A 193 5.03 37.32 -13.96
N GLY A 194 4.64 36.28 -13.22
CA GLY A 194 3.34 36.22 -12.54
C GLY A 194 2.16 35.68 -13.36
N ASP A 195 2.21 35.81 -14.69
CA ASP A 195 1.08 35.51 -15.59
C ASP A 195 1.22 34.16 -16.31
N TRP A 196 0.07 33.52 -16.58
CA TRP A 196 -0.01 32.22 -17.24
C TRP A 196 -0.46 32.37 -18.69
N SER A 197 0.38 31.90 -19.62
CA SER A 197 0.03 31.76 -21.04
C SER A 197 -0.28 30.30 -21.38
N TRP A 198 -1.35 30.08 -22.13
CA TRP A 198 -1.82 28.74 -22.52
C TRP A 198 -1.41 28.46 -23.96
N SER A 199 -0.53 27.48 -24.17
CA SER A 199 -0.09 27.10 -25.52
C SER A 199 -1.00 26.04 -26.15
N LYS A 200 -1.67 25.22 -25.32
CA LYS A 200 -2.59 24.17 -25.80
C LYS A 200 -3.66 23.86 -24.77
N ILE A 201 -4.92 23.82 -25.20
CA ILE A 201 -6.03 23.20 -24.46
C ILE A 201 -6.83 22.40 -25.47
N GLU A 202 -6.71 21.08 -25.44
CA GLU A 202 -7.37 20.19 -26.39
C GLU A 202 -8.17 19.09 -25.68
N LEU A 203 -9.40 18.84 -26.13
CA LEU A 203 -10.17 17.65 -25.76
C LEU A 203 -9.97 16.56 -26.80
N LEU A 204 -9.48 15.41 -26.37
CA LEU A 204 -9.43 14.18 -27.15
C LEU A 204 -10.62 13.30 -26.77
N LEU A 205 -11.38 12.84 -27.77
CA LEU A 205 -12.44 11.84 -27.62
C LEU A 205 -11.90 10.48 -28.10
N PRO A 206 -11.52 9.54 -27.20
CA PRO A 206 -10.88 8.29 -27.59
C PRO A 206 -11.73 7.42 -28.52
N ALA A 207 -13.05 7.44 -28.34
CA ALA A 207 -13.99 6.63 -29.12
C ALA A 207 -14.05 7.05 -30.61
N SER A 208 -13.78 8.31 -30.92
CA SER A 208 -13.83 8.84 -32.29
C SER A 208 -12.49 9.32 -32.82
N GLY A 209 -11.45 9.36 -31.98
CA GLY A 209 -10.16 9.98 -32.29
C GLY A 209 -10.22 11.51 -32.49
N LYS A 210 -11.41 12.12 -32.37
CA LYS A 210 -11.63 13.54 -32.63
C LYS A 210 -10.93 14.39 -31.57
N ARG A 211 -10.22 15.43 -32.03
CA ARG A 211 -9.63 16.47 -31.18
C ARG A 211 -10.40 17.77 -31.33
N ILE A 212 -10.69 18.43 -30.21
CA ILE A 212 -11.38 19.71 -30.17
C ILE A 212 -10.44 20.71 -29.50
N ASN A 213 -10.01 21.74 -30.22
CA ASN A 213 -9.23 22.83 -29.65
C ASN A 213 -10.17 23.78 -28.89
N LEU A 214 -9.79 24.10 -27.65
CA LEU A 214 -10.56 24.90 -26.69
C LEU A 214 -9.83 26.21 -26.32
N ILE A 215 -8.77 26.55 -27.04
CA ILE A 215 -8.21 27.91 -27.01
C ILE A 215 -9.08 28.77 -27.93
N ASP A 216 -9.86 29.66 -27.33
CA ASP A 216 -10.41 30.80 -28.07
C ASP A 216 -9.30 31.82 -28.28
N VAL A 217 -9.12 32.27 -29.53
CA VAL A 217 -8.26 33.42 -29.92
C VAL A 217 -8.76 34.75 -29.32
N ALA A 218 -9.67 34.72 -28.34
CA ALA A 218 -10.17 35.88 -27.62
C ALA A 218 -9.58 35.89 -26.20
N GLY A 219 -8.39 36.49 -26.06
CA GLY A 219 -7.86 36.90 -24.75
C GLY A 219 -6.35 36.82 -24.52
N ASP A 220 -5.53 36.54 -25.53
CA ASP A 220 -4.10 36.87 -25.58
C ASP A 220 -3.67 36.90 -27.05
N SER A 221 -4.23 37.85 -27.79
CA SER A 221 -3.81 38.22 -29.15
C SER A 221 -2.74 39.32 -29.09
N ASN A 222 -1.72 39.11 -28.27
CA ASN A 222 -0.39 39.71 -28.37
C ASN A 222 0.49 38.51 -28.01
N PHE A 223 1.19 37.83 -28.90
CA PHE A 223 2.22 38.34 -29.79
C PHE A 223 2.32 37.37 -30.97
N GLU A 224 1.88 37.80 -32.15
CA GLU A 224 2.52 37.33 -33.39
C GLU A 224 3.92 37.98 -33.46
N GLU A 225 4.88 37.21 -33.95
CA GLU A 225 6.16 37.66 -34.52
C GLU A 225 7.11 38.49 -33.63
N GLU A 226 7.97 37.80 -32.89
CA GLU A 226 9.38 38.21 -32.82
C GLU A 226 10.25 36.94 -32.88
N ILE A 227 10.42 36.42 -34.10
CA ILE A 227 11.51 35.51 -34.41
C ILE A 227 12.76 36.41 -34.52
N ASP A 228 13.48 36.53 -33.40
CA ASP A 228 14.83 37.07 -33.36
C ASP A 228 15.77 36.16 -34.17
N ILE A 229 15.89 36.45 -35.46
CA ILE A 229 17.02 36.01 -36.26
C ILE A 229 18.22 36.83 -35.77
N LYS A 230 19.01 36.22 -34.89
CA LYS A 230 20.35 36.70 -34.53
C LYS A 230 21.11 37.13 -35.79
N PRO A 231 21.80 38.29 -35.80
CA PRO A 231 22.83 38.53 -36.79
C PRO A 231 23.92 37.47 -36.60
N ASP A 232 24.21 36.73 -37.66
CA ASP A 232 25.41 35.92 -37.79
C ASP A 232 26.62 36.84 -37.77
N ASP A 233 27.31 36.87 -36.64
CA ASP A 233 28.56 37.60 -36.41
C ASP A 233 29.75 36.63 -36.49
N SER A 234 29.80 35.83 -37.57
CA SER A 234 30.92 34.93 -37.85
C SER A 234 31.42 34.97 -39.29
N ALA A 235 31.70 36.17 -39.82
CA ALA A 235 32.69 36.34 -40.89
C ALA A 235 33.16 37.81 -41.04
N ARG A 236 34.12 38.25 -40.23
CA ARG A 236 35.08 39.28 -40.63
C ARG A 236 36.46 38.64 -40.76
N SER A 237 36.98 38.57 -41.98
CA SER A 237 38.31 39.07 -42.38
C SER A 237 38.83 38.35 -43.62
N LEU A 238 39.16 39.17 -44.63
CA LEU A 238 40.29 39.09 -45.57
C LEU A 238 40.49 37.80 -46.39
#